data_AF-A0A4Y4XCP4-F1
#
_entry.id   AF-A0A4Y4XCP4-F1
#
_cell.length_a   1.000
_cell.length_b   1.000
_cell.length_c   1.000
_cell.angle_alpha   90.00
_cell.angle_beta   90.00
_cell.angle_gamma   90.00
#
_symmetry.space_group_name_H-M   'P 1'
#
loop_
_entity.id
_entity.type
_entity.pdbx_description
1 polymer ?
#
loop_
_entity_poly.entity_id
_entity_poly.type
_entity_poly.pdbx_seq_one_letter_code
_entity_poly.pdbx_strand_id
1 'polypeptide(L)'
;MIIERLVGNLRDLNPLDFNVDHVDLEWFETRKKIARFKTRQGKDIAIRLKDAPKLGLSQGDILLKEEKEIIAVNILDSEVIHIQAKSVAEVAKICYEIGNRHAALYYGESQFEFKTPFEKPTLALLEKLGVQNRVLSSKLDSKERLTVSMPHSEPNFKVSLASDFKVVVK
;
A
#
# COMPACT_ATOMS: atom_id res chain seq x y z
N MET A 1 -18.35 -17.50 -3.88
CA MET A 1 -18.43 -16.68 -5.11
C MET A 1 -17.03 -16.35 -5.61
N ILE A 2 -16.78 -16.35 -6.93
CA ILE A 2 -15.46 -16.00 -7.51
C ILE A 2 -15.59 -14.73 -8.34
N ILE A 3 -14.73 -13.74 -8.05
CA ILE A 3 -14.68 -12.44 -8.73
C ILE A 3 -13.46 -12.41 -9.63
N GLU A 4 -13.68 -12.26 -10.93
CA GLU A 4 -12.61 -12.26 -11.94
C GLU A 4 -12.27 -10.85 -12.47
N ARG A 5 -13.18 -9.88 -12.31
CA ARG A 5 -13.08 -8.50 -12.79
C ARG A 5 -13.80 -7.54 -11.85
N LEU A 6 -13.39 -6.27 -11.86
CA LEU A 6 -14.07 -5.19 -11.13
C LEU A 6 -15.24 -4.65 -11.94
N VAL A 7 -16.26 -4.11 -11.24
CA VAL A 7 -17.51 -3.59 -11.85
C VAL A 7 -17.57 -2.05 -11.81
N GLY A 8 -16.49 -1.39 -11.43
CA GLY A 8 -16.40 0.07 -11.28
C GLY A 8 -15.96 0.47 -9.87
N ASN A 9 -16.21 1.71 -9.49
CA ASN A 9 -15.91 2.24 -8.16
C ASN A 9 -17.14 2.96 -7.58
N LEU A 10 -17.29 2.95 -6.26
CA LEU A 10 -18.40 3.61 -5.56
C LEU A 10 -18.47 5.11 -5.84
N ARG A 11 -17.35 5.76 -6.20
CA ARG A 11 -17.32 7.20 -6.55
C ARG A 11 -18.15 7.54 -7.79
N ASP A 12 -18.42 6.55 -8.64
CA ASP A 12 -19.16 6.72 -9.90
C ASP A 12 -20.66 6.47 -9.73
N LEU A 13 -21.10 6.16 -8.52
CA LEU A 13 -22.49 5.84 -8.16
C LEU A 13 -22.93 6.73 -7.00
N ASN A 14 -24.23 6.89 -6.80
CA ASN A 14 -24.76 7.38 -5.54
C ASN A 14 -24.91 6.18 -4.57
N PRO A 15 -24.06 6.04 -3.53
CA PRO A 15 -24.08 4.85 -2.68
C PRO A 15 -25.38 4.70 -1.89
N LEU A 16 -26.12 5.79 -1.70
CA LEU A 16 -27.39 5.80 -0.96
C LEU A 16 -28.49 4.97 -1.64
N ASP A 17 -28.35 4.68 -2.94
CA ASP A 17 -29.31 3.89 -3.71
C ASP A 17 -29.08 2.37 -3.56
N PHE A 18 -27.99 1.95 -2.91
CA PHE A 18 -27.53 0.57 -2.83
C PHE A 18 -27.26 0.12 -1.39
N ASN A 19 -27.46 -1.17 -1.13
CA ASN A 19 -27.01 -1.85 0.07
C ASN A 19 -25.54 -2.25 -0.11
N VAL A 20 -24.64 -1.42 0.41
CA VAL A 20 -23.19 -1.65 0.30
C VAL A 20 -22.68 -2.51 1.45
N ASP A 21 -22.19 -3.70 1.13
CA ASP A 21 -21.41 -4.56 2.01
C ASP A 21 -19.92 -4.40 1.70
N HIS A 22 -19.09 -4.40 2.72
CA HIS A 22 -17.66 -4.14 2.57
C HIS A 22 -16.82 -5.37 2.78
N VAL A 23 -15.76 -5.49 1.97
CA VAL A 23 -14.59 -6.30 2.31
C VAL A 23 -13.51 -5.38 2.86
N ASP A 24 -13.08 -5.66 4.09
CA ASP A 24 -12.00 -4.93 4.74
C ASP A 24 -10.65 -5.53 4.33
N LEU A 25 -9.75 -4.69 3.83
CA LEU A 25 -8.41 -5.06 3.38
C LEU A 25 -7.37 -4.22 4.09
N GLU A 26 -6.26 -4.85 4.48
CA GLU A 26 -5.04 -4.12 4.82
C GLU A 26 -4.39 -3.55 3.56
N TRP A 27 -3.66 -2.43 3.69
CA TRP A 27 -3.01 -1.77 2.55
C TRP A 27 -2.02 -2.69 1.79
N PHE A 28 -1.42 -3.67 2.47
CA PHE A 28 -0.49 -4.63 1.87
C PHE A 28 -1.19 -5.80 1.15
N GLU A 29 -2.50 -5.97 1.35
CA GLU A 29 -3.28 -7.02 0.70
C GLU A 29 -3.88 -6.60 -0.64
N THR A 30 -3.97 -5.30 -0.91
CA THR A 30 -4.65 -4.75 -2.10
C THR A 30 -4.07 -5.21 -3.43
N ARG A 31 -2.80 -5.66 -3.45
CA ARG A 31 -2.13 -6.18 -4.65
C ARG A 31 -2.28 -7.70 -4.85
N LYS A 32 -2.94 -8.41 -3.94
CA LYS A 32 -3.21 -9.85 -4.10
C LYS A 32 -4.16 -10.05 -5.29
N LYS A 33 -3.71 -10.77 -6.32
CA LYS A 33 -4.55 -11.14 -7.48
C LYS A 33 -5.48 -12.32 -7.19
N ILE A 34 -5.05 -13.20 -6.28
CA ILE A 34 -5.77 -14.39 -5.86
C ILE A 34 -5.82 -14.37 -4.34
N ALA A 35 -7.01 -14.28 -3.78
CA ALA A 35 -7.24 -14.26 -2.33
C ALA A 35 -8.68 -14.63 -2.01
N ARG A 36 -8.92 -15.03 -0.76
CA ARG A 36 -10.26 -15.25 -0.21
C ARG A 36 -10.47 -14.31 0.96
N PHE A 37 -11.60 -13.64 0.97
CA PHE A 37 -11.99 -12.71 2.01
C PHE A 37 -13.42 -13.02 2.47
N LYS A 38 -13.79 -12.41 3.59
CA LYS A 38 -15.14 -12.43 4.11
C LYS A 38 -15.62 -10.98 4.22
N THR A 39 -16.84 -10.71 3.77
CA THR A 39 -17.43 -9.38 3.91
C THR A 39 -17.86 -9.13 5.36
N ARG A 40 -18.19 -7.88 5.70
CA ARG A 40 -18.71 -7.53 7.03
C ARG A 40 -20.01 -8.25 7.37
N GLN A 41 -20.85 -8.53 6.37
CA GLN A 41 -22.06 -9.34 6.56
C GLN A 41 -21.81 -10.86 6.53
N GLY A 42 -20.55 -11.30 6.45
CA GLY A 42 -20.17 -12.71 6.54
C GLY A 42 -20.20 -13.48 5.22
N LYS A 43 -20.38 -12.81 4.07
CA LYS A 43 -20.37 -13.47 2.75
C LYS A 43 -18.94 -13.84 2.36
N ASP A 44 -18.74 -15.08 1.92
CA ASP A 44 -17.45 -15.58 1.45
C ASP A 44 -17.21 -15.19 -0.02
N ILE A 45 -16.15 -14.40 -0.24
CA ILE A 45 -15.72 -13.96 -1.57
C ILE A 45 -14.31 -14.44 -1.88
N ALA A 46 -14.09 -14.92 -3.10
CA ALA A 46 -12.76 -15.23 -3.61
C ALA A 46 -12.49 -14.33 -4.82
N ILE A 47 -11.37 -13.61 -4.81
CA ILE A 47 -10.90 -12.88 -5.98
C ILE A 47 -9.91 -13.74 -6.75
N ARG A 48 -10.03 -13.74 -8.07
CA ARG A 48 -9.08 -14.30 -9.04
C ARG A 48 -9.03 -13.35 -10.23
N LEU A 49 -8.49 -12.15 -9.99
CA LEU A 49 -8.55 -11.05 -10.94
C LEU A 49 -7.68 -11.35 -12.17
N LYS A 50 -8.32 -11.45 -13.35
CA LYS A 50 -7.62 -11.64 -14.63
C LYS A 50 -6.83 -10.38 -15.01
N ASP A 51 -7.49 -9.24 -14.87
CA ASP A 51 -6.97 -7.92 -15.21
C ASP A 51 -6.89 -7.02 -13.96
N ALA A 52 -6.08 -7.43 -12.99
CA ALA A 52 -5.92 -6.69 -11.74
C ALA A 52 -5.34 -5.28 -11.99
N PRO A 53 -5.85 -4.23 -11.32
CA PRO A 53 -5.26 -2.90 -11.41
C PRO A 53 -3.77 -2.92 -11.03
N LYS A 54 -2.92 -2.23 -11.81
CA LYS A 54 -1.47 -2.23 -11.59
C LYS A 54 -1.07 -1.76 -10.19
N LEU A 55 -1.80 -0.78 -9.65
CA LEU A 55 -1.56 -0.21 -8.34
C LEU A 55 -2.12 -1.07 -7.18
N GLY A 56 -3.05 -1.99 -7.48
CA GLY A 56 -3.84 -2.75 -6.52
C GLY A 56 -5.29 -2.23 -6.41
N LEU A 57 -6.11 -2.97 -5.67
CA LEU A 57 -7.48 -2.61 -5.32
C LEU A 57 -7.51 -1.31 -4.52
N SER A 58 -8.37 -0.38 -4.92
CA SER A 58 -8.50 0.95 -4.32
C SER A 58 -9.74 1.05 -3.43
N GLN A 59 -9.80 2.10 -2.61
CA GLN A 59 -10.99 2.39 -1.81
C GLN A 59 -12.23 2.50 -2.70
N GLY A 60 -13.28 1.75 -2.34
CA GLY A 60 -14.56 1.76 -3.03
C GLY A 60 -14.57 0.98 -4.35
N ASP A 61 -13.53 0.23 -4.70
CA ASP A 61 -13.60 -0.65 -5.87
C ASP A 61 -14.71 -1.69 -5.69
N ILE A 62 -15.55 -1.84 -6.70
CA ILE A 62 -16.72 -2.71 -6.66
C ILE A 62 -16.32 -4.09 -7.17
N LEU A 63 -16.42 -5.08 -6.29
CA LEU A 63 -16.17 -6.48 -6.60
C LEU A 63 -17.41 -7.16 -7.18
N LEU A 64 -18.58 -6.78 -6.69
CA LEU A 64 -19.87 -7.31 -7.13
C LEU A 64 -20.92 -6.21 -7.10
N LYS A 65 -21.80 -6.19 -8.10
CA LYS A 65 -23.02 -5.39 -8.13
C LYS A 65 -24.15 -6.23 -8.71
N GLU A 66 -25.12 -6.57 -7.88
CA GLU A 66 -26.32 -7.33 -8.25
C GLU A 66 -27.56 -6.58 -7.76
N GLU A 67 -28.40 -6.09 -8.68
CA GLU A 67 -29.58 -5.27 -8.36
C GLU A 67 -29.24 -4.08 -7.45
N LYS A 68 -29.65 -4.15 -6.16
CA LYS A 68 -29.37 -3.16 -5.11
C LYS A 68 -28.22 -3.56 -4.19
N GLU A 69 -27.66 -4.76 -4.30
CA GLU A 69 -26.53 -5.19 -3.47
C GLU A 69 -25.19 -4.86 -4.13
N ILE A 70 -24.28 -4.29 -3.36
CA ILE A 70 -22.91 -4.04 -3.77
C ILE A 70 -21.96 -4.67 -2.75
N ILE A 71 -20.91 -5.35 -3.24
CA ILE A 71 -19.74 -5.68 -2.43
C ILE A 71 -18.59 -4.79 -2.87
N ALA A 72 -18.10 -3.94 -1.97
CA ALA A 72 -17.06 -2.96 -2.27
C ALA A 72 -15.86 -3.07 -1.32
N VAL A 73 -14.69 -2.71 -1.84
CA VAL A 73 -13.44 -2.67 -1.07
C VAL A 73 -13.45 -1.51 -0.08
N ASN A 74 -13.12 -1.80 1.17
CA ASN A 74 -12.71 -0.83 2.16
C ASN A 74 -11.27 -1.12 2.60
N ILE A 75 -10.35 -0.19 2.37
CA ILE A 75 -8.98 -0.29 2.88
C ILE A 75 -9.01 0.20 4.33
N LEU A 76 -8.48 -0.57 5.26
CA LEU A 76 -8.41 -0.21 6.67
C LEU A 76 -7.43 0.95 6.91
N ASP A 77 -7.68 1.68 7.99
CA ASP A 77 -6.67 2.64 8.47
C ASP A 77 -5.53 1.87 9.12
N SER A 78 -4.32 2.41 8.98
CA SER A 78 -3.10 1.85 9.55
C SER A 78 -2.24 2.97 10.12
N GLU A 79 -1.22 2.64 10.90
CA GLU A 79 -0.23 3.62 11.32
C GLU A 79 0.61 4.06 10.11
N VAL A 80 0.59 5.35 9.82
CA VAL A 80 1.21 5.95 8.62
C VAL A 80 2.06 7.14 9.05
N ILE A 81 3.26 7.22 8.49
CA ILE A 81 4.09 8.42 8.57
C ILE A 81 3.66 9.35 7.43
N HIS A 82 3.11 10.50 7.81
CA HIS A 82 2.82 11.62 6.91
C HIS A 82 4.07 12.47 6.82
N ILE A 83 4.51 12.76 5.60
CA ILE A 83 5.76 13.45 5.29
C ILE A 83 5.39 14.74 4.55
N GLN A 84 5.98 15.85 4.97
CA GLN A 84 5.84 17.15 4.32
C GLN A 84 7.21 17.65 3.85
N ALA A 85 7.44 17.65 2.54
CA ALA A 85 8.61 18.28 1.94
C ALA A 85 8.40 19.80 1.81
N LYS A 86 9.50 20.55 1.79
CA LYS A 86 9.52 22.02 1.64
C LYS A 86 10.05 22.47 0.29
N SER A 87 10.66 21.57 -0.47
CA SER A 87 11.22 21.86 -1.79
C SER A 87 11.24 20.63 -2.68
N VAL A 88 11.34 20.83 -4.00
CA VAL A 88 11.48 19.74 -4.98
C VAL A 88 12.74 18.90 -4.73
N ALA A 89 13.84 19.53 -4.28
CA ALA A 89 15.06 18.82 -3.94
C ALA A 89 14.86 17.87 -2.76
N GLU A 90 14.08 18.29 -1.76
CA GLU A 90 13.71 17.45 -0.62
C GLU A 90 12.79 16.29 -1.04
N VAL A 91 11.81 16.55 -1.91
CA VAL A 91 10.98 15.49 -2.52
C VAL A 91 11.86 14.42 -3.18
N ALA A 92 12.81 14.84 -4.03
CA ALA A 92 13.71 13.90 -4.69
C ALA A 92 14.53 13.08 -3.69
N LYS A 93 15.05 13.71 -2.63
CA LYS A 93 15.82 13.04 -1.58
C LYS A 93 14.97 12.04 -0.79
N ILE A 94 13.76 12.42 -0.38
CA ILE A 94 12.82 11.56 0.35
C ILE A 94 12.48 10.33 -0.49
N CYS A 95 12.04 10.52 -1.74
CA CYS A 95 11.65 9.43 -2.64
C CYS A 95 12.81 8.46 -2.91
N TYR A 96 14.04 8.98 -3.07
CA TYR A 96 15.23 8.17 -3.27
C TYR A 96 15.56 7.31 -2.05
N GLU A 97 15.60 7.92 -0.85
CA GLU A 97 15.98 7.21 0.38
C GLU A 97 14.93 6.18 0.81
N ILE A 98 13.65 6.48 0.65
CA ILE A 98 12.55 5.52 0.90
C ILE A 98 12.58 4.40 -0.14
N GLY A 99 12.80 4.74 -1.42
CA GLY A 99 12.92 3.79 -2.52
C GLY A 99 14.04 2.77 -2.30
N ASN A 100 15.21 3.22 -1.83
CA ASN A 100 16.35 2.35 -1.48
C ASN A 100 16.05 1.34 -0.36
N ARG A 101 14.99 1.55 0.41
CA ARG A 101 14.56 0.63 1.48
C ARG A 101 13.45 -0.32 1.06
N HIS A 102 13.00 -0.22 -0.20
CA HIS A 102 11.82 -0.95 -0.69
C HIS A 102 10.54 -0.70 0.13
N ALA A 103 10.49 0.42 0.85
CA ALA A 103 9.32 0.82 1.63
C ALA A 103 8.22 1.34 0.68
N ALA A 104 6.97 1.06 1.02
CA ALA A 104 5.84 1.55 0.22
C ALA A 104 5.69 3.06 0.38
N LEU A 105 5.49 3.77 -0.73
CA LEU A 105 5.32 5.22 -0.76
C LEU A 105 4.06 5.58 -1.54
N TYR A 106 3.33 6.55 -1.02
CA TYR A 106 2.05 7.01 -1.56
C TYR A 106 2.07 8.54 -1.60
N TYR A 107 1.36 9.12 -2.56
CA TYR A 107 1.08 10.56 -2.58
C TYR A 107 0.15 10.96 -1.43
N GLY A 108 0.37 12.18 -0.91
CA GLY A 108 -0.55 12.88 -0.02
C GLY A 108 -1.57 13.73 -0.80
N GLU A 109 -2.15 14.73 -0.15
CA GLU A 109 -3.10 15.63 -0.81
C GLU A 109 -2.38 16.70 -1.65
N SER A 110 -1.26 17.20 -1.14
CA SER A 110 -0.36 18.09 -1.87
C SER A 110 0.75 17.32 -2.61
N GLN A 111 1.30 17.91 -3.67
CA GLN A 111 2.45 17.36 -4.40
C GLN A 111 3.72 17.23 -3.54
N PHE A 112 3.78 17.92 -2.40
CA PHE A 112 4.89 17.87 -1.45
C PHE A 112 4.58 16.99 -0.22
N GLU A 113 3.39 16.40 -0.18
CA GLU A 113 2.99 15.47 0.87
C GLU A 113 3.13 14.04 0.40
N PHE A 114 3.65 13.18 1.27
CA PHE A 114 3.77 11.76 1.02
C PHE A 114 3.35 10.96 2.25
N LYS A 115 2.95 9.71 2.01
CA LYS A 115 2.56 8.76 3.04
C LYS A 115 3.35 7.48 2.88
N THR A 116 3.84 6.94 3.98
CA THR A 116 4.50 5.63 4.03
C THR A 116 4.04 4.88 5.28
N PRO A 117 3.89 3.54 5.24
CA PRO A 117 3.57 2.77 6.43
C PRO A 117 4.54 3.09 7.57
N PHE A 118 4.03 3.09 8.80
CA PHE A 118 4.90 3.31 9.96
C PHE A 118 5.89 2.16 10.12
N GLU A 119 7.17 2.52 10.01
CA GLU A 119 8.29 1.65 10.34
C GLU A 119 9.32 2.47 11.12
N LYS A 120 9.78 1.96 12.27
CA LYS A 120 10.77 2.65 13.11
C LYS A 120 12.03 3.08 12.33
N PRO A 121 12.61 2.25 11.45
CA PRO A 121 13.76 2.67 10.66
C PRO A 121 13.44 3.85 9.74
N THR A 122 12.26 3.87 9.12
CA THR A 122 11.83 4.92 8.19
C THR A 122 11.60 6.24 8.91
N LEU A 123 10.99 6.21 10.10
CA LEU A 123 10.87 7.40 10.94
C LEU A 123 12.26 7.96 11.31
N ALA A 124 13.17 7.11 11.80
CA ALA A 124 14.51 7.53 12.18
C ALA A 124 15.32 8.12 11.00
N LEU A 125 15.08 7.63 9.78
CA LEU A 125 15.67 8.20 8.56
C LEU A 125 15.15 9.63 8.31
N LEU A 126 13.83 9.83 8.38
CA LEU A 126 13.22 11.13 8.12
C LEU A 126 13.66 12.17 9.17
N GLU A 127 13.75 11.77 10.44
CA GLU A 127 14.30 12.58 11.52
C GLU A 127 15.77 12.97 11.26
N LYS A 128 16.60 12.01 10.83
CA LYS A 128 18.00 12.27 10.47
C LYS A 128 18.14 13.24 9.29
N LEU A 129 17.21 13.21 8.34
CA LEU A 129 17.17 14.12 7.20
C LEU A 129 16.57 15.49 7.55
N GLY A 130 16.02 15.67 8.76
CA GLY A 130 15.36 16.91 9.18
C GLY A 130 14.03 17.17 8.45
N VAL A 131 13.41 16.11 7.90
CA VAL A 131 12.16 16.20 7.13
C VAL A 131 10.98 16.27 8.08
N GLN A 132 10.06 17.21 7.84
CA GLN A 132 8.85 17.34 8.64
C GLN A 132 7.96 16.10 8.47
N ASN A 133 7.61 15.45 9.58
CA ASN A 133 6.77 14.27 9.55
C ASN A 133 5.91 14.13 10.83
N ARG A 134 4.85 13.33 10.75
CA ARG A 134 3.99 12.95 11.89
C ARG A 134 3.39 11.56 11.67
N VAL A 135 3.18 10.80 12.74
CA VAL A 135 2.51 9.49 12.68
C VAL A 135 1.03 9.66 12.94
N LEU A 136 0.18 9.16 12.04
CA LEU A 136 -1.27 9.21 12.14
C LEU A 136 -1.88 7.87 11.73
N SER A 137 -3.02 7.53 12.34
CA SER A 137 -3.91 6.49 11.81
C SER A 137 -4.57 7.01 10.55
N SER A 138 -4.26 6.43 9.38
CA SER A 138 -4.85 6.86 8.11
C SER A 138 -4.77 5.78 7.03
N LYS A 139 -5.47 6.03 5.93
CA LYS A 139 -5.60 5.10 4.80
C LYS A 139 -4.48 5.27 3.77
N LEU A 140 -3.92 4.13 3.34
CA LEU A 140 -3.00 4.02 2.21
C LEU A 140 -3.74 3.46 0.99
N ASP A 141 -4.48 4.34 0.30
CA ASP A 141 -5.25 3.95 -0.89
C ASP A 141 -4.33 3.62 -2.06
N SER A 142 -4.55 2.47 -2.70
CA SER A 142 -3.72 1.96 -3.79
C SER A 142 -3.62 2.93 -4.96
N LYS A 143 -4.67 3.70 -5.26
CA LYS A 143 -4.67 4.68 -6.36
C LYS A 143 -3.57 5.76 -6.22
N GLU A 144 -3.13 6.05 -4.99
CA GLU A 144 -2.10 7.07 -4.70
C GLU A 144 -0.70 6.47 -4.61
N ARG A 145 -0.55 5.16 -4.86
CA ARG A 145 0.70 4.45 -4.65
C ARG A 145 1.72 4.78 -5.74
N LEU A 146 2.97 5.05 -5.34
CA LEU A 146 4.10 5.06 -6.26
C LEU A 146 4.54 3.61 -6.55
N THR A 147 4.63 3.26 -7.83
CA THR A 147 5.06 1.92 -8.26
C THR A 147 6.52 1.87 -8.63
N VAL A 148 7.13 0.72 -8.32
CA VAL A 148 8.42 0.31 -8.88
C VAL A 148 8.14 -0.42 -10.19
N SER A 149 8.45 0.22 -11.33
CA SER A 149 8.14 -0.32 -12.68
C SER A 149 9.05 -1.46 -13.11
N MET A 150 10.32 -1.45 -12.67
CA MET A 150 11.28 -2.54 -12.86
C MET A 150 12.04 -2.74 -11.55
N PRO A 151 11.75 -3.80 -10.77
CA PRO A 151 12.58 -4.13 -9.62
C PRO A 151 13.99 -4.46 -10.13
N HIS A 152 15.00 -3.76 -9.61
CA HIS A 152 16.39 -4.01 -9.97
C HIS A 152 16.83 -5.37 -9.43
N SER A 153 17.76 -6.04 -10.12
CA SER A 153 18.48 -7.17 -9.54
C SER A 153 19.38 -6.64 -8.43
N GLU A 154 19.10 -7.05 -7.20
CA GLU A 154 20.07 -6.84 -6.12
C GLU A 154 21.30 -7.72 -6.37
N PRO A 155 22.52 -7.18 -6.27
CA PRO A 155 23.73 -7.97 -6.44
C PRO A 155 23.76 -9.08 -5.39
N ASN A 156 23.72 -10.32 -5.86
CA ASN A 156 23.70 -11.50 -5.01
C ASN A 156 25.14 -11.86 -4.62
N PHE A 157 25.66 -11.22 -3.58
CA PHE A 157 27.00 -11.49 -3.08
C PHE A 157 27.01 -12.84 -2.34
N LYS A 158 27.83 -13.78 -2.82
CA LYS A 158 28.18 -14.95 -2.01
C LYS A 158 29.15 -14.52 -0.93
N VAL A 159 28.65 -14.35 0.29
CA VAL A 159 29.51 -14.18 1.47
C VAL A 159 30.10 -15.55 1.82
N SER A 160 31.42 -15.64 1.87
CA SER A 160 32.13 -16.81 2.38
C SER A 160 32.92 -16.41 3.61
N LEU A 161 33.05 -17.34 4.56
CA LEU A 161 33.87 -17.10 5.75
C LEU A 161 35.33 -16.97 5.29
N ALA A 162 35.99 -15.88 5.69
CA ALA A 162 37.41 -15.73 5.44
C ALA A 162 38.18 -16.84 6.19
N SER A 163 39.23 -17.37 5.57
CA SER A 163 40.04 -18.47 6.13
C SER A 163 40.74 -18.11 7.44
N ASP A 164 40.85 -16.81 7.74
CA ASP A 164 41.46 -16.24 8.92
C ASP A 164 40.45 -15.70 9.94
N PHE A 165 39.15 -15.95 9.77
CA PHE A 165 38.12 -15.52 10.70
C PHE A 165 38.30 -16.21 12.07
N LYS A 166 38.63 -15.44 13.11
CA LYS A 166 38.78 -15.92 14.50
C LYS A 166 37.71 -15.31 15.40
N VAL A 167 36.92 -16.16 16.05
CA VAL A 167 36.04 -15.75 17.15
C VAL A 167 36.84 -15.89 18.45
N VAL A 168 37.11 -14.77 19.13
CA VAL A 168 37.73 -14.76 20.46
C VAL A 168 36.63 -14.54 21.49
N VAL A 169 36.33 -15.57 22.27
CA VAL A 169 35.44 -15.46 23.43
C VAL A 169 36.29 -14.93 24.59
N LYS A 170 35.86 -13.82 25.20
CA LYS A 170 36.44 -13.31 26.44
C LYS A 170 35.84 -14.03 27.64
#